data_AF-A0A3N5XQ68-F1
#
_entry.id   AF-A0A3N5XQ68-F1
#
_cell.length_a   1.000
_cell.length_b   1.000
_cell.length_c   1.000
_cell.angle_alpha   90.00
_cell.angle_beta   90.00
_cell.angle_gamma   90.00
#
_symmetry.space_group_name_H-M   'P 1'
#
loop_
_entity.id
_entity.type
_entity.pdbx_description
1 polymer ?
#
loop_
_entity_poly.entity_id
_entity_poly.type
_entity_poly.pdbx_seq_one_letter_code
_entity_poly.pdbx_strand_id
1 'polypeptide(L)'
;MKSTGTQRAIAWSCSGTILGSSTIWRSRLDSRIRTVIGRVFDIDKARIDDNLSLEELWNWDSLQQINLVIALEEEFTLRFSAEEASEMTTYQAIREAVFRRAGHSQ
;
A
#
# COMPACT_ATOMS: atom_id res chain seq x y z
N MET A 1 53.10 -28.98 -9.32
CA MET A 1 52.28 -30.19 -9.13
C MET A 1 52.26 -30.46 -7.63
N LYS A 2 51.17 -30.31 -6.86
CA LYS A 2 49.74 -30.54 -7.10
C LYS A 2 48.91 -29.33 -6.63
N SER A 3 47.76 -29.15 -7.25
CA SER A 3 46.72 -28.21 -6.88
C SER A 3 45.98 -28.69 -5.63
N THR A 4 45.36 -27.73 -4.91
CA THR A 4 43.93 -27.75 -4.56
C THR A 4 43.57 -26.45 -3.85
N GLY A 5 42.65 -25.70 -4.46
CA GLY A 5 42.01 -24.55 -3.83
C GLY A 5 40.90 -24.99 -2.88
N THR A 6 40.61 -24.16 -1.89
CA THR A 6 39.31 -24.13 -1.22
C THR A 6 39.10 -22.72 -0.71
N GLN A 7 38.28 -21.95 -1.44
CA GLN A 7 37.69 -20.73 -0.94
C GLN A 7 36.77 -21.10 0.23
N ARG A 8 37.06 -20.60 1.43
CA ARG A 8 36.09 -20.61 2.52
C ARG A 8 35.45 -19.23 2.58
N ALA A 9 34.25 -19.14 2.01
CA ALA A 9 33.35 -18.03 2.22
C ALA A 9 33.17 -17.85 3.73
N ILE A 10 33.54 -16.68 4.24
CA ILE A 10 33.24 -16.27 5.60
C ILE A 10 31.75 -15.97 5.60
N ALA A 11 30.98 -16.89 6.19
CA ALA A 11 29.55 -16.74 6.39
C ALA A 11 29.30 -15.47 7.21
N TRP A 12 28.67 -14.47 6.59
CA TRP A 12 28.07 -13.37 7.34
C TRP A 12 26.84 -13.94 8.04
N SER A 13 26.88 -14.00 9.37
CA SER A 13 25.69 -14.23 10.18
C SER A 13 24.78 -13.01 10.07
N CYS A 14 23.80 -13.06 9.17
CA CYS A 14 22.63 -12.21 9.27
C CYS A 14 21.61 -12.90 10.19
N SER A 15 21.94 -13.06 11.47
CA SER A 15 20.91 -13.26 12.50
C SER A 15 20.26 -11.91 12.78
N GLY A 16 19.23 -11.58 12.00
CA GLY A 16 18.34 -10.46 12.25
C GLY A 16 16.93 -10.91 11.94
N THR A 17 16.11 -11.09 12.97
CA THR A 17 14.68 -11.38 12.82
C THR A 17 13.99 -10.20 12.11
N ILE A 18 13.79 -10.29 10.79
CA ILE A 18 13.11 -9.27 9.97
C ILE A 18 11.57 -9.41 10.07
N LEU A 19 11.02 -9.65 11.26
CA LEU A 19 9.56 -9.75 11.43
C LEU A 19 8.89 -8.42 11.80
N GLY A 20 9.67 -7.39 12.16
CA GLY A 20 9.14 -6.09 12.59
C GLY A 20 8.92 -5.07 11.47
N SER A 21 9.82 -5.00 10.48
CA SER A 21 9.83 -3.90 9.50
C SER A 21 8.62 -3.93 8.57
N SER A 22 8.23 -5.12 8.09
CA SER A 22 7.16 -5.28 7.11
C SER A 22 5.77 -5.04 7.71
N THR A 23 5.53 -5.43 8.96
CA THR A 23 4.22 -5.27 9.63
C THR A 23 3.98 -3.83 10.09
N ILE A 24 5.00 -3.16 10.63
CA ILE A 24 4.90 -1.76 11.07
C ILE A 24 4.70 -0.83 9.87
N TRP A 25 5.37 -1.10 8.75
CA TRP A 25 5.17 -0.30 7.54
C TRP A 25 3.76 -0.46 6.97
N ARG A 26 3.21 -1.69 6.96
CA ARG A 26 1.84 -1.95 6.51
C ARG A 26 0.80 -1.18 7.34
N SER A 27 0.89 -1.23 8.67
CA SER A 27 -0.07 -0.52 9.52
C SER A 27 0.00 1.00 9.35
N ARG A 28 1.20 1.56 9.07
CA ARG A 28 1.36 2.98 8.74
C ARG A 28 0.71 3.34 7.41
N LEU A 29 0.89 2.53 6.37
CA LEU A 29 0.20 2.75 5.08
C LEU A 29 -1.31 2.65 5.25
N ASP A 30 -1.80 1.61 5.89
CA ASP A 30 -3.23 1.40 6.15
C ASP A 30 -3.85 2.61 6.87
N SER A 31 -3.15 3.17 7.87
CA SER A 31 -3.62 4.36 8.60
C SER A 31 -3.72 5.61 7.72
N ARG A 32 -2.77 5.78 6.79
CA ARG A 32 -2.76 6.90 5.84
C ARG A 32 -3.84 6.74 4.77
N ILE A 33 -4.03 5.52 4.24
CA ILE A 33 -5.09 5.22 3.27
C ILE A 33 -6.47 5.52 3.86
N ARG A 34 -6.73 5.06 5.09
CA ARG A 34 -7.97 5.39 5.82
C ARG A 34 -8.16 6.89 6.01
N THR A 35 -7.07 7.63 6.22
CA THR A 35 -7.14 9.10 6.35
C THR A 35 -7.53 9.77 5.02
N VAL A 36 -6.99 9.29 3.89
CA VAL A 36 -7.36 9.81 2.55
C VAL A 36 -8.83 9.52 2.26
N ILE A 37 -9.27 8.27 2.42
CA ILE A 37 -10.67 7.88 2.19
C ILE A 37 -11.60 8.70 3.09
N GLY A 38 -11.28 8.83 4.38
CA GLY A 38 -12.10 9.61 5.31
C GLY A 38 -12.21 11.08 4.93
N ARG A 39 -11.15 11.69 4.37
CA ARG A 39 -11.18 13.08 3.88
C ARG A 39 -12.02 13.25 2.62
N VAL A 40 -11.92 12.33 1.67
CA VAL A 40 -12.64 12.41 0.38
C VAL A 40 -14.14 12.16 0.57
N PHE A 41 -14.49 11.17 1.40
CA PHE A 41 -15.88 10.74 1.59
C PHE A 41 -16.55 11.34 2.83
N ASP A 42 -15.86 12.19 3.58
CA ASP A 42 -16.35 12.79 4.84
C ASP A 42 -16.87 11.72 5.83
N ILE A 43 -16.10 10.64 6.00
CA ILE A 43 -16.40 9.54 6.93
C ILE A 43 -15.29 9.39 7.96
N ASP A 44 -15.67 9.02 9.18
CA ASP A 44 -14.69 8.71 10.22
C ASP A 44 -13.85 7.49 9.82
N LYS A 45 -12.52 7.63 9.86
CA LYS A 45 -11.57 6.55 9.61
C LYS A 45 -11.82 5.31 10.48
N ALA A 46 -12.42 5.47 11.66
CA ALA A 46 -12.79 4.36 12.54
C ALA A 46 -13.91 3.48 11.96
N ARG A 47 -14.67 3.98 10.99
CA ARG A 47 -15.71 3.25 10.27
C ARG A 47 -15.21 2.58 8.99
N ILE A 48 -13.93 2.75 8.66
CA ILE A 48 -13.31 2.15 7.47
C ILE A 48 -12.68 0.82 7.90
N ASP A 49 -13.46 -0.25 7.75
CA ASP A 49 -12.99 -1.62 7.97
C ASP A 49 -12.45 -2.26 6.67
N ASP A 50 -11.95 -3.49 6.79
CA ASP A 50 -11.30 -4.19 5.68
C ASP A 50 -12.30 -4.65 4.60
N ASN A 51 -13.61 -4.67 4.89
CA ASN A 51 -14.68 -5.08 3.99
C ASN A 51 -15.43 -3.90 3.36
N LEU A 52 -15.03 -2.66 3.65
CA LEU A 52 -15.70 -1.47 3.14
C LEU A 52 -15.71 -1.48 1.60
N SER A 53 -16.92 -1.51 1.04
CA SER A 53 -17.18 -1.14 -0.35
C SER A 53 -17.44 0.35 -0.43
N LEU A 54 -16.69 1.07 -1.28
CA LEU A 54 -16.93 2.49 -1.49
C LEU A 54 -18.24 2.73 -2.25
N GLU A 55 -18.67 1.78 -3.07
CA GLU A 55 -19.94 1.86 -3.81
C GLU A 55 -21.18 1.92 -2.91
N GLU A 56 -21.04 1.50 -1.64
CA GLU A 56 -22.11 1.56 -0.64
C GLU A 56 -22.15 2.92 0.10
N LEU A 57 -21.15 3.79 -0.10
CA LEU A 57 -21.11 5.12 0.50
C LEU A 57 -22.10 6.05 -0.20
N TRP A 58 -22.84 6.83 0.58
CA TRP A 58 -23.92 7.70 0.11
C TRP A 58 -23.49 8.75 -0.92
N ASN A 59 -22.22 9.14 -0.90
CA ASN A 59 -21.62 10.16 -1.76
C ASN A 59 -20.70 9.56 -2.84
N TRP A 60 -20.69 8.24 -3.03
CA TRP A 60 -19.90 7.64 -4.09
C TRP A 60 -20.47 7.96 -5.48
N ASP A 61 -19.63 8.52 -6.35
CA ASP A 61 -19.89 8.74 -7.77
C ASP A 61 -18.57 8.77 -8.56
N SER A 62 -18.65 8.97 -9.88
CA SER A 62 -17.47 9.03 -10.75
C SER A 62 -16.51 10.19 -10.41
N LEU A 63 -17.01 11.31 -9.88
CA LEU A 63 -16.17 12.44 -9.49
C LEU A 63 -15.41 12.12 -8.20
N GLN A 64 -16.06 11.48 -7.23
CA GLN A 64 -15.40 11.06 -6.00
C GLN A 64 -14.38 9.96 -6.23
N GLN A 65 -14.62 9.05 -7.17
CA GLN A 65 -13.61 8.08 -7.57
C GLN A 65 -12.34 8.77 -8.10
N ILE A 66 -12.49 9.80 -8.94
CA ILE A 66 -11.36 10.59 -9.46
C ILE A 66 -10.66 11.33 -8.32
N ASN A 67 -11.42 11.98 -7.43
CA ASN A 67 -10.86 12.71 -6.28
C ASN A 67 -10.07 11.77 -5.35
N LEU A 68 -10.57 10.56 -5.13
CA LEU A 68 -9.88 9.54 -4.34
C LEU A 68 -8.54 9.19 -4.96
N VAL A 69 -8.50 8.91 -6.26
CA VAL A 69 -7.27 8.54 -6.95
C VAL A 69 -6.26 9.68 -6.90
N ILE A 70 -6.68 10.92 -7.17
CA ILE A 70 -5.80 12.10 -7.09
C ILE A 70 -5.24 12.25 -5.67
N ALA A 71 -6.09 12.15 -4.64
CA ALA A 71 -5.65 12.28 -3.26
C ALA A 71 -4.65 11.18 -2.84
N LEU A 72 -4.82 9.95 -3.35
CA LEU A 72 -3.87 8.87 -3.13
C LEU A 72 -2.54 9.13 -3.86
N GLU A 73 -2.59 9.58 -5.11
CA GLU A 73 -1.39 9.94 -5.87
C GLU A 73 -0.57 11.04 -5.19
N GLU A 74 -1.24 12.08 -4.69
CA GLU A 74 -0.59 13.18 -3.97
C GLU A 74 0.00 12.72 -2.63
N GLU A 75 -0.79 12.02 -1.80
CA GLU A 75 -0.36 11.57 -0.47
C GLU A 75 0.85 10.62 -0.54
N PHE A 76 0.89 9.73 -1.53
CA PHE A 76 1.93 8.71 -1.64
C PHE A 76 2.98 9.01 -2.72
N THR A 77 2.85 10.13 -3.44
CA THR A 77 3.70 10.46 -4.61
C THR A 77 3.71 9.30 -5.63
N LEU A 78 2.53 8.74 -5.88
CA LEU A 78 2.32 7.63 -6.81
C LEU A 78 1.59 8.12 -8.07
N ARG A 79 1.51 7.23 -9.06
CA ARG A 79 0.61 7.37 -10.21
C ARG A 79 -0.19 6.10 -10.37
N PHE A 80 -1.42 6.19 -10.85
CA PHE A 80 -2.27 5.05 -11.20
C PHE A 80 -2.77 5.20 -12.63
N SER A 81 -2.96 4.08 -13.33
CA SER A 81 -3.63 4.11 -14.63
C SER A 81 -5.15 4.28 -14.46
N ALA A 82 -5.84 4.61 -15.55
CA ALA A 82 -7.29 4.70 -15.54
C ALA A 82 -7.95 3.34 -15.23
N GLU A 83 -7.33 2.25 -15.69
CA GLU A 83 -7.78 0.89 -15.41
C GLU A 83 -7.64 0.57 -13.91
N GLU A 84 -6.48 0.86 -13.30
CA GLU A 84 -6.29 0.67 -11.85
C GLU A 84 -7.26 1.53 -11.04
N ALA A 85 -7.45 2.79 -11.44
CA ALA A 85 -8.42 3.69 -10.83
C ALA A 85 -9.85 3.11 -10.85
N SER A 86 -10.25 2.48 -11.97
CA SER A 86 -11.56 1.85 -12.13
C SER A 86 -11.78 0.66 -11.20
N GLU A 87 -10.70 -0.03 -10.79
CA GLU A 87 -10.74 -1.19 -9.90
C GLU A 87 -10.73 -0.81 -8.41
N MET A 88 -10.48 0.45 -8.06
CA MET A 88 -10.40 0.96 -6.68
C MET A 88 -11.78 1.20 -6.05
N THR A 89 -12.62 0.17 -6.01
CA THR A 89 -14.00 0.25 -5.50
C THR A 89 -14.16 -0.22 -4.05
N THR A 90 -13.14 -0.88 -3.49
CA THR A 90 -13.13 -1.36 -2.10
C THR A 90 -11.88 -0.90 -1.37
N TYR A 91 -11.97 -0.82 -0.04
CA TYR A 91 -10.80 -0.53 0.79
C TYR A 91 -9.65 -1.51 0.52
N GLN A 92 -9.95 -2.80 0.35
CA GLN A 92 -8.93 -3.80 0.04
C GLN A 92 -8.24 -3.56 -1.30
N ALA A 93 -9.00 -3.25 -2.37
CA ALA A 93 -8.44 -3.01 -3.70
C ALA A 93 -7.49 -1.79 -3.69
N ILE A 94 -7.91 -0.69 -3.05
CA ILE A 94 -7.10 0.52 -2.86
C ILE A 94 -5.81 0.19 -2.12
N ARG A 95 -5.96 -0.53 -1.00
CA ARG A 95 -4.84 -0.94 -0.15
C ARG A 95 -3.81 -1.72 -0.96
N GLU A 96 -4.24 -2.71 -1.73
CA GLU A 96 -3.35 -3.52 -2.56
C GLU A 96 -2.67 -2.71 -3.67
N ALA A 97 -3.39 -1.80 -4.32
CA ALA A 97 -2.83 -0.93 -5.35
C ALA A 97 -1.72 -0.02 -4.79
N VAL A 98 -1.96 0.61 -3.64
CA VAL A 98 -0.96 1.45 -2.96
C VAL A 98 0.24 0.61 -2.52
N PHE A 99 0.01 -0.56 -1.92
CA PHE A 99 1.09 -1.44 -1.48
C PHE A 99 2.01 -1.88 -2.61
N ARG A 100 1.42 -2.26 -3.74
CA ARG A 100 2.16 -2.72 -4.92
C ARG A 100 3.15 -1.66 -5.40
N ARG A 101 2.76 -0.39 -5.37
CA ARG A 101 3.61 0.71 -5.86
C ARG A 101 4.55 1.27 -4.80
N ALA A 102 4.07 1.50 -3.59
CA ALA A 102 4.87 2.04 -2.48
C ALA A 102 6.02 1.11 -2.05
N GLY A 103 5.92 -0.20 -2.32
CA GLY A 103 6.98 -1.17 -2.08
C GLY A 103 8.13 -1.16 -3.10
N HIS A 104 7.95 -0.53 -4.26
CA HIS A 104 8.94 -0.50 -5.35
C HIS A 104 9.60 0.87 -5.57
N SER A 105 9.16 1.91 -4.86
CA SER A 105 9.81 3.22 -4.88
C SER A 105 11.03 3.25 -3.95
N GLN A 106 12.14 2.67 -4.41
CA GLN A 106 13.50 2.97 -3.94
C GLN A 106 14.28 3.64 -5.07
#